data_AF-K0KJZ7-F1
#
_entry.id   AF-K0KJZ7-F1
#
_cell.length_a   1.000
_cell.length_b   1.000
_cell.length_c   1.000
_cell.angle_alpha   90.00
_cell.angle_beta   90.00
_cell.angle_gamma   90.00
#
_symmetry.space_group_name_H-M   'P 1'
#
loop_
_entity.id
_entity.type
_entity.pdbx_description
1 polymer ?
#
loop_
_entity_poly.entity_id
_entity_poly.type
_entity_poly.pdbx_seq_one_letter_code
_entity_poly.pdbx_strand_id
1 'polypeptide(L)'
;MSITFNNPSKSTKTVNKLLAKVLPGQSSSNIIKSSSSSTSQQLTSHQQNHKIDPYKVQKQDKKQKRQAIKIINEKRAKLLNEAKAKILEDHLNQGTLSKEEKLELKLKIKKNVTNLQSWSLEQEDDLKEIQDQILSMKNKSKKKIINKKSKSNQNDIYDKKTIQRYPGLTPGLAPVDMDDSEEESD
;
A
#
# COMPACT_ATOMS: atom_id res chain seq x y z
N MET A 1 55.54 -17.86 21.65
CA MET A 1 54.54 -16.85 21.23
C MET A 1 54.96 -16.31 19.87
N SER A 2 54.26 -16.67 18.79
CA SER A 2 54.58 -16.23 17.42
C SER A 2 53.61 -15.14 16.99
N ILE A 3 54.13 -13.96 16.65
CA ILE A 3 53.33 -12.84 16.14
C ILE A 3 53.08 -13.07 14.65
N THR A 4 51.85 -13.44 14.27
CA THR A 4 51.43 -13.55 12.87
C THR A 4 50.76 -12.25 12.40
N PHE A 5 51.38 -11.55 11.44
CA PHE A 5 50.79 -10.38 10.79
C PHE A 5 49.91 -10.80 9.60
N ASN A 6 48.62 -11.03 9.84
CA ASN A 6 47.67 -11.55 8.86
C ASN A 6 47.01 -10.51 7.93
N ASN A 7 47.73 -9.46 7.50
CA ASN A 7 47.34 -8.70 6.30
C ASN A 7 48.48 -7.80 5.79
N PRO A 8 49.24 -8.18 4.74
CA PRO A 8 50.24 -7.29 4.16
C PRO A 8 49.56 -6.09 3.50
N SER A 9 49.90 -4.87 3.94
CA SER A 9 49.47 -3.61 3.35
C SER A 9 49.76 -3.58 1.84
N LYS A 10 49.01 -2.80 1.04
CA LYS A 10 49.17 -2.72 -0.43
C LYS A 10 50.64 -2.50 -0.85
N SER A 11 51.39 -1.73 -0.07
CA SER A 11 52.83 -1.47 -0.26
C SER A 11 53.70 -2.72 -0.08
N THR A 12 53.45 -3.51 0.96
CA THR A 12 54.21 -4.77 1.19
C THR A 12 53.97 -5.81 0.10
N LYS A 13 52.74 -5.87 -0.47
CA LYS A 13 52.45 -6.74 -1.64
C LYS A 13 53.23 -6.29 -2.88
N THR A 14 53.35 -4.99 -3.12
CA THR A 14 54.13 -4.47 -4.25
C THR A 14 55.63 -4.69 -4.08
N VAL A 15 56.17 -4.52 -2.87
CA VAL A 15 57.58 -4.80 -2.57
C VAL A 15 57.88 -6.28 -2.75
N ASN A 16 57.06 -7.18 -2.21
CA ASN A 16 57.25 -8.63 -2.36
C ASN A 16 57.21 -9.07 -3.83
N LYS A 17 56.36 -8.46 -4.65
CA LYS A 17 56.29 -8.74 -6.10
C LYS A 17 57.51 -8.23 -6.86
N LEU A 18 58.13 -7.14 -6.39
CA LEU A 18 59.32 -6.56 -7.00
C LEU A 18 60.57 -7.36 -6.60
N LEU A 19 60.68 -7.75 -5.33
CA LEU A 19 61.73 -8.63 -4.83
C LEU A 19 61.71 -10.00 -5.53
N ALA A 20 60.53 -10.59 -5.74
CA ALA A 20 60.37 -11.83 -6.50
C ALA A 20 60.82 -11.73 -7.97
N LYS A 21 60.85 -10.52 -8.55
CA LYS A 21 61.34 -10.29 -9.91
C LYS A 21 62.85 -10.03 -9.99
N VAL A 22 63.44 -9.50 -8.92
CA VAL A 22 64.85 -9.11 -8.88
C VAL A 22 65.73 -10.26 -8.39
N LEU A 23 65.18 -11.19 -7.61
CA LEU A 23 65.92 -12.37 -7.16
C LEU A 23 65.89 -13.46 -8.24
N PRO A 24 67.04 -13.80 -8.86
CA PRO A 24 67.10 -14.91 -9.80
C PRO A 24 66.77 -16.22 -9.09
N GLY A 25 65.80 -16.98 -9.62
CA GLY A 25 65.39 -18.30 -9.11
C GLY A 25 64.01 -18.36 -8.42
N GLN A 26 63.34 -17.23 -8.18
CA GLN A 26 61.99 -17.22 -7.60
C GLN A 26 60.89 -17.11 -8.67
N SER A 27 60.80 -18.08 -9.60
CA SER A 27 59.61 -18.18 -10.43
C SER A 27 58.47 -18.73 -9.56
N SER A 28 57.47 -17.92 -9.22
CA SER A 28 56.22 -18.44 -8.68
C SER A 28 55.61 -19.37 -9.74
N SER A 29 55.78 -20.68 -9.56
CA SER A 29 55.12 -21.71 -10.34
C SER A 29 53.61 -21.56 -10.17
N ASN A 30 52.97 -20.91 -11.14
CA ASN A 30 51.57 -21.06 -11.57
C ASN A 30 51.21 -19.89 -12.48
N ILE A 31 51.67 -19.93 -13.73
CA ILE A 31 51.14 -19.09 -14.81
C ILE A 31 50.37 -20.02 -15.73
N ILE A 32 49.12 -20.31 -15.35
CA ILE A 32 48.10 -20.75 -16.29
C ILE A 32 47.90 -19.57 -17.25
N LYS A 33 48.18 -19.79 -18.55
CA LYS A 33 47.91 -18.85 -19.64
C LYS A 33 46.40 -18.66 -19.79
N SER A 34 45.79 -17.82 -18.96
CA SER A 34 44.50 -17.19 -19.30
C SER A 34 44.80 -15.99 -20.19
N SER A 35 44.04 -15.85 -21.27
CA SER A 35 44.02 -14.72 -22.20
C SER A 35 43.61 -13.39 -21.53
N SER A 36 44.38 -12.93 -20.55
CA SER A 36 44.17 -11.67 -19.87
C SER A 36 44.77 -10.57 -20.73
N SER A 37 43.94 -10.02 -21.63
CA SER A 37 44.04 -8.62 -22.05
C SER A 37 44.52 -7.81 -20.84
N SER A 38 45.73 -7.27 -20.95
CA SER A 38 46.36 -6.59 -19.84
C SER A 38 45.45 -5.43 -19.41
N THR A 39 45.24 -5.27 -18.10
CA THR A 39 44.43 -4.16 -17.56
C THR A 39 44.94 -2.80 -18.07
N SER A 40 46.24 -2.70 -18.35
CA SER A 40 46.85 -1.55 -19.04
C SER A 40 46.32 -1.32 -20.45
N GLN A 41 46.13 -2.37 -21.27
CA GLN A 41 45.56 -2.24 -22.62
C GLN A 41 44.07 -1.85 -22.60
N GLN A 42 43.29 -2.33 -21.61
CA GLN A 42 41.89 -1.92 -21.43
C GLN A 42 41.79 -0.46 -20.96
N LEU A 43 42.70 -0.01 -20.09
CA LEU A 43 42.75 1.38 -19.65
C LEU A 43 43.13 2.33 -20.80
N THR A 44 44.08 1.94 -21.66
CA THR A 44 44.47 2.77 -22.81
C THR A 44 43.40 2.80 -23.89
N SER A 45 42.70 1.69 -24.16
CA SER A 45 41.62 1.69 -25.18
C SER A 45 40.38 2.47 -24.72
N HIS A 46 40.10 2.51 -23.41
CA HIS A 46 39.00 3.28 -22.85
C HIS A 46 39.30 4.79 -22.77
N GLN A 47 40.59 5.17 -22.70
CA GLN A 47 41.01 6.58 -22.67
C GLN A 47 40.97 7.26 -24.04
N GLN A 48 41.10 6.54 -25.16
CA GLN A 48 41.22 7.17 -26.48
C GLN A 48 39.89 7.50 -27.18
N ASN A 49 38.75 6.99 -26.69
CA ASN A 49 37.47 7.07 -27.41
C ASN A 49 36.43 8.05 -26.83
N HIS A 50 36.75 8.81 -25.77
CA HIS A 50 35.82 9.78 -25.23
C HIS A 50 36.33 11.21 -25.45
N LYS A 51 35.88 11.84 -26.55
CA LYS A 51 35.75 13.30 -26.60
C LYS A 51 34.63 13.67 -25.63
N ILE A 52 34.99 13.81 -24.36
CA ILE A 52 34.06 14.18 -23.31
C ILE A 52 33.63 15.62 -23.57
N ASP A 53 32.37 15.81 -23.96
CA ASP A 53 31.79 17.14 -24.11
C ASP A 53 31.75 17.82 -22.73
N PRO A 54 32.54 18.89 -22.51
CA PRO A 54 32.63 19.53 -21.19
C PRO A 54 31.29 20.06 -20.72
N TYR A 55 30.38 20.40 -21.65
CA TYR A 55 29.04 20.85 -21.32
C TYR A 55 28.18 19.73 -20.71
N LYS A 56 28.31 18.49 -21.23
CA LYS A 56 27.56 17.33 -20.70
C LYS A 56 28.03 16.98 -19.29
N VAL A 57 29.34 17.03 -19.02
CA VAL A 57 29.89 16.78 -17.68
C VAL A 57 29.41 17.85 -16.71
N GLN A 58 29.54 19.14 -17.06
CA GLN A 58 29.06 20.22 -16.20
C GLN A 58 27.55 20.13 -15.92
N LYS A 59 26.74 19.70 -16.90
CA LYS A 59 25.31 19.47 -16.72
C LYS A 59 25.03 18.31 -15.76
N GLN A 60 25.77 17.21 -15.87
CA GLN A 60 25.67 16.08 -14.94
C GLN A 60 26.07 16.48 -13.52
N ASP A 61 27.18 17.19 -13.36
CA ASP A 61 27.65 17.68 -12.06
C ASP A 61 26.64 18.63 -11.42
N LYS A 62 26.08 19.57 -12.19
CA LYS A 62 25.01 20.46 -11.70
C LYS A 62 23.77 19.68 -11.27
N LYS A 63 23.39 18.64 -12.02
CA LYS A 63 22.25 17.78 -11.65
C LYS A 63 22.53 17.00 -10.37
N GLN A 64 23.71 16.41 -10.23
CA GLN A 64 24.11 15.68 -9.03
C GLN A 64 24.16 16.60 -7.80
N LYS A 65 24.74 17.79 -7.93
CA LYS A 65 24.76 18.80 -6.85
C LYS A 65 23.33 19.19 -6.44
N ARG A 66 22.43 19.44 -7.39
CA ARG A 66 21.02 19.75 -7.10
C ARG A 66 20.32 18.59 -6.39
N GLN A 67 20.56 17.36 -6.82
CA GLN A 67 20.00 16.17 -6.16
C GLN A 67 20.54 16.01 -4.73
N ALA A 68 21.83 16.20 -4.52
CA ALA A 68 22.43 16.14 -3.19
C ALA A 68 21.83 17.20 -2.25
N ILE A 69 21.68 18.44 -2.73
CA ILE A 69 21.02 19.53 -1.96
C ILE A 69 19.57 19.16 -1.65
N LYS A 70 18.82 18.63 -2.62
CA LYS A 70 17.44 18.20 -2.42
C LYS A 70 17.34 17.13 -1.33
N ILE A 71 18.19 16.11 -1.38
CA ILE A 71 18.22 15.03 -0.38
C ILE A 71 18.54 15.58 1.02
N ILE A 72 19.51 16.50 1.12
CA ILE A 72 19.86 17.12 2.40
C ILE A 72 18.68 17.93 2.95
N ASN A 73 18.02 18.71 2.10
CA ASN A 73 16.86 19.51 2.49
C ASN A 73 15.68 18.63 2.93
N GLU A 74 15.41 17.54 2.23
CA GLU A 74 14.39 16.56 2.62
C GLU A 74 14.71 15.90 3.96
N LYS A 75 15.98 15.50 4.19
CA LYS A 75 16.42 14.95 5.48
C LYS A 75 16.25 15.98 6.61
N ARG A 76 16.64 17.23 6.37
CA ARG A 76 16.48 18.32 7.36
C ARG A 76 15.01 18.59 7.65
N ALA A 77 14.15 18.61 6.64
CA ALA A 77 12.72 18.80 6.81
C ALA A 77 12.09 17.66 7.62
N LYS A 78 12.48 16.41 7.37
CA LYS A 78 12.04 15.26 8.17
C LYS A 78 12.44 15.39 9.64
N LEU A 79 13.71 15.70 9.92
CA LEU A 79 14.20 15.90 11.28
C LEU A 79 13.43 17.02 12.00
N LEU A 80 13.20 18.16 11.33
CA LEU A 80 12.41 19.26 11.91
C LEU A 80 10.97 18.85 12.18
N ASN A 81 10.35 18.08 11.29
CA ASN A 81 8.99 17.60 11.49
C ASN A 81 8.90 16.60 12.66
N GLU A 82 9.88 15.71 12.80
CA GLU A 82 9.99 14.79 13.93
C GLU A 82 10.17 15.53 15.25
N ALA A 83 11.05 16.53 15.29
CA ALA A 83 11.24 17.37 16.46
C ALA A 83 9.96 18.12 16.84
N LYS A 84 9.26 18.71 15.86
CA LYS A 84 7.96 19.35 16.08
C LYS A 84 6.91 18.38 16.60
N ALA A 85 6.88 17.15 16.09
CA ALA A 85 5.94 16.12 16.55
C ALA A 85 6.17 15.78 18.03
N LYS A 86 7.43 15.60 18.43
CA LYS A 86 7.79 15.35 19.84
C LYS A 86 7.37 16.49 20.76
N ILE A 87 7.65 17.73 20.38
CA ILE A 87 7.24 18.91 21.16
C ILE A 87 5.71 18.97 21.31
N LEU A 88 4.97 18.69 20.23
CA LEU A 88 3.51 18.64 20.27
C LEU A 88 2.99 17.53 21.19
N GLU A 89 3.61 16.35 21.18
CA GLU A 89 3.28 15.25 22.08
C GLU A 89 3.53 15.65 23.54
N ASP A 90 4.67 16.27 23.84
CA ASP A 90 5.01 16.75 25.18
C ASP A 90 4.00 17.81 25.67
N HIS A 91 3.67 18.80 24.85
CA HIS A 91 2.67 19.83 25.17
C HIS A 91 1.26 19.26 25.31
N LEU A 92 0.91 18.23 24.53
CA LEU A 92 -0.37 17.54 24.66
C LEU A 92 -0.45 16.79 26.00
N ASN A 93 0.61 16.07 26.38
CA ASN A 93 0.70 15.33 27.64
C ASN A 93 0.66 16.26 28.86
N GLN A 94 1.28 17.44 28.77
CA GLN A 94 1.30 18.46 29.82
C GLN A 94 0.03 19.34 29.82
N GLY A 95 -0.80 19.27 28.77
CA GLY A 95 -1.98 20.12 28.61
C GLY A 95 -1.69 21.59 28.27
N THR A 96 -0.44 21.94 27.94
CA THR A 96 0.05 23.30 27.68
C THR A 96 -0.03 23.72 26.21
N LEU A 97 -0.93 23.09 25.45
CA LEU A 97 -1.01 23.23 24.00
C LEU A 97 -1.47 24.65 23.58
N SER A 98 -0.66 25.30 22.73
CA SER A 98 -0.93 26.64 22.21
C SER A 98 -2.11 26.65 21.22
N LYS A 99 -2.68 27.84 20.95
CA LYS A 99 -3.78 28.00 19.99
C LYS A 99 -3.37 27.57 18.57
N GLU A 100 -2.15 27.90 18.16
CA GLU A 100 -1.61 27.55 16.85
C GLU A 100 -1.40 26.03 16.72
N GLU A 101 -0.84 25.41 17.74
CA GLU A 101 -0.61 23.96 17.82
C GLU A 101 -1.94 23.18 17.80
N LYS A 102 -2.97 23.68 18.49
CA LYS A 102 -4.33 23.13 18.44
C LYS A 102 -4.91 23.15 17.03
N LEU A 103 -4.72 24.25 16.30
CA LEU A 103 -5.18 24.37 14.91
C LEU A 103 -4.41 23.42 14.00
N GLU A 104 -3.09 23.33 14.15
CA GLU A 104 -2.26 22.39 13.40
C GLU A 104 -2.69 20.93 13.63
N LEU A 105 -2.93 20.56 14.88
CA LEU A 105 -3.39 19.22 15.27
C LEU A 105 -4.79 18.93 14.70
N LYS A 106 -5.71 19.90 14.76
CA LYS A 106 -7.04 19.77 14.13
C LYS A 106 -6.95 19.56 12.62
N LEU A 107 -6.05 20.26 11.93
CA LEU A 107 -5.82 20.08 10.49
C LEU A 107 -5.24 18.69 10.19
N LYS A 108 -4.28 18.22 11.00
CA LYS A 108 -3.72 16.87 10.89
C LYS A 108 -4.77 15.79 11.10
N ILE A 109 -5.62 15.92 12.14
CA ILE A 109 -6.74 15.00 12.38
C ILE A 109 -7.67 14.97 11.18
N LYS A 110 -8.11 16.14 10.68
CA LYS A 110 -9.00 16.20 9.51
C LYS A 110 -8.43 15.47 8.31
N LYS A 111 -7.15 15.70 7.98
CA LYS A 111 -6.46 15.02 6.87
C LYS A 111 -6.38 13.51 7.08
N ASN A 112 -6.08 13.08 8.30
CA ASN A 112 -5.99 11.66 8.62
C ASN A 112 -7.37 10.99 8.55
N VAL A 113 -8.41 11.62 9.08
CA VAL A 113 -9.80 11.14 8.99
C VAL A 113 -10.21 11.01 7.53
N THR A 114 -9.97 12.03 6.69
CA THR A 114 -10.31 11.94 5.27
C THR A 114 -9.53 10.83 4.54
N ASN A 115 -8.26 10.60 4.92
CA ASN A 115 -7.44 9.55 4.32
C ASN A 115 -7.82 8.15 4.81
N LEU A 116 -8.34 8.01 6.04
CA LEU A 116 -8.87 6.75 6.54
C LEU A 116 -10.24 6.46 5.92
N GLN A 117 -11.08 7.49 5.81
CA GLN A 117 -12.41 7.37 5.23
C GLN A 117 -12.36 7.14 3.72
N SER A 118 -11.34 7.62 3.00
CA SER A 118 -11.16 7.30 1.58
C SER A 118 -10.86 5.83 1.32
N TRP A 119 -10.51 5.05 2.36
CA TRP A 119 -10.36 3.61 2.28
C TRP A 119 -11.64 2.85 2.68
N SER A 120 -12.64 3.53 3.26
CA SER A 120 -13.96 2.93 3.47
C SER A 120 -14.69 2.83 2.13
N LEU A 121 -15.33 1.69 1.87
CA LEU A 121 -16.03 1.46 0.61
C LEU A 121 -17.27 2.35 0.53
N GLU A 122 -17.46 3.07 -0.58
CA GLU A 122 -18.69 3.84 -0.85
C GLU A 122 -19.94 2.96 -0.94
N GLN A 123 -19.78 1.63 -1.10
CA GLN A 123 -20.85 0.63 -1.17
C GLN A 123 -20.99 -0.18 0.13
N GLU A 124 -20.67 0.43 1.28
CA GLU A 124 -20.80 -0.25 2.57
C GLU A 124 -22.25 -0.70 2.84
N ASP A 125 -23.24 0.07 2.39
CA ASP A 125 -24.66 -0.26 2.55
C ASP A 125 -25.07 -1.48 1.71
N ASP A 126 -24.71 -1.52 0.42
CA ASP A 126 -24.98 -2.66 -0.48
C ASP A 126 -24.26 -3.93 -0.01
N LEU A 127 -23.01 -3.78 0.43
CA LEU A 127 -22.21 -4.90 0.95
C LEU A 127 -22.82 -5.45 2.24
N LYS A 128 -23.32 -4.57 3.11
CA LYS A 128 -23.97 -4.94 4.36
C LYS A 128 -25.32 -5.61 4.11
N GLU A 129 -26.10 -5.14 3.15
CA GLU A 129 -27.33 -5.81 2.73
C GLU A 129 -27.06 -7.24 2.22
N ILE A 130 -26.06 -7.41 1.35
CA ILE A 130 -25.65 -8.73 0.85
C ILE A 130 -25.16 -9.61 2.02
N GLN A 131 -24.37 -9.06 2.93
CA GLN A 131 -23.89 -9.77 4.11
C GLN A 131 -25.05 -10.25 4.99
N ASP A 132 -26.02 -9.39 5.25
CA ASP A 132 -27.21 -9.71 6.04
C ASP A 132 -28.08 -10.75 5.33
N GLN A 133 -28.21 -10.66 4.00
CA GLN A 133 -28.89 -11.65 3.19
C GLN A 133 -28.23 -13.03 3.32
N ILE A 134 -26.89 -13.11 3.16
CA ILE A 134 -26.11 -14.35 3.30
C ILE A 134 -26.26 -14.93 4.72
N LEU A 135 -26.12 -14.10 5.75
CA LEU A 135 -26.29 -14.51 7.14
C LEU A 135 -27.70 -15.04 7.40
N SER A 136 -28.73 -14.38 6.86
CA SER A 136 -30.11 -14.82 6.97
C SER A 136 -30.35 -16.16 6.28
N MET A 137 -29.73 -16.41 5.12
CA MET A 137 -29.83 -17.68 4.39
C MET A 137 -29.15 -18.82 5.15
N LYS A 138 -27.96 -18.57 5.72
CA LYS A 138 -27.24 -19.53 6.58
C LYS A 138 -28.02 -19.90 7.84
N ASN A 139 -28.77 -18.96 8.40
CA ASN A 139 -29.57 -19.18 9.61
C ASN A 139 -30.93 -19.84 9.32
N LYS A 140 -31.53 -19.59 8.15
CA LYS A 140 -32.80 -20.22 7.72
C LYS A 140 -32.63 -21.71 7.38
N SER A 141 -31.46 -22.14 6.89
CA SER A 141 -31.20 -23.57 6.60
C SER A 141 -31.23 -24.44 7.86
N LYS A 142 -30.79 -23.91 9.01
CA LYS A 142 -30.84 -24.60 10.31
C LYS A 142 -32.25 -24.71 10.89
N LYS A 143 -33.14 -23.74 10.65
CA LYS A 143 -34.51 -23.72 11.17
C LYS A 143 -35.49 -24.62 10.39
N LYS A 144 -35.22 -24.95 9.13
CA LYS A 144 -36.09 -25.82 8.32
C LYS A 144 -36.12 -27.29 8.77
N ILE A 145 -35.14 -27.74 9.56
CA ILE A 145 -35.13 -29.11 10.11
C ILE A 145 -36.10 -29.25 11.30
N ILE A 146 -36.33 -28.16 12.05
CA ILE A 146 -37.18 -28.19 13.25
C ILE A 146 -38.68 -28.11 12.91
N ASN A 147 -39.06 -27.39 11.84
CA ASN A 147 -40.47 -27.17 11.49
C ASN A 147 -41.11 -28.25 10.59
N LYS A 148 -40.40 -29.32 10.23
CA LYS A 148 -40.99 -30.44 9.46
C LYS A 148 -41.81 -31.42 10.31
N LYS A 149 -41.85 -31.25 11.64
CA LYS A 149 -42.65 -32.11 12.53
C LYS A 149 -44.02 -31.55 12.92
N SER A 150 -44.45 -30.36 12.45
CA SER A 150 -45.70 -29.74 12.93
C SER A 150 -46.73 -29.35 11.85
N LYS A 151 -46.64 -29.89 10.63
CA LYS A 151 -47.65 -29.63 9.59
C LYS A 151 -48.28 -30.93 9.09
N SER A 152 -49.14 -31.52 9.90
CA SER A 152 -50.16 -32.46 9.40
C SER A 152 -51.59 -32.10 9.84
N ASN A 153 -51.81 -31.04 10.63
CA ASN A 153 -53.15 -30.66 11.07
C ASN A 153 -53.37 -29.16 10.89
N GLN A 154 -53.79 -28.75 9.70
CA GLN A 154 -54.63 -27.57 9.47
C GLN A 154 -55.09 -27.60 8.02
N ASN A 155 -56.23 -28.25 7.81
CA ASN A 155 -57.09 -27.93 6.70
C ASN A 155 -57.67 -26.52 6.93
N ASP A 156 -58.00 -25.85 5.83
CA ASP A 156 -59.15 -24.95 5.70
C ASP A 156 -59.00 -23.45 6.07
N ILE A 157 -58.96 -22.60 5.03
CA ILE A 157 -60.13 -21.78 4.57
C ILE A 157 -59.76 -20.57 3.69
N TYR A 158 -58.48 -20.21 3.47
CA TYR A 158 -58.17 -19.06 2.59
C TYR A 158 -57.02 -19.32 1.61
N ASP A 159 -57.25 -20.22 0.66
CA ASP A 159 -56.41 -20.35 -0.52
C ASP A 159 -56.70 -19.16 -1.47
N LYS A 160 -55.91 -18.09 -1.36
CA LYS A 160 -55.94 -16.88 -2.22
C LYS A 160 -55.61 -17.14 -3.70
N LYS A 161 -55.71 -18.39 -4.16
CA LYS A 161 -55.37 -18.86 -5.51
C LYS A 161 -56.57 -18.96 -6.45
N THR A 162 -57.79 -18.74 -5.96
CA THR A 162 -59.02 -18.77 -6.78
C THR A 162 -59.31 -17.47 -7.52
N ILE A 163 -58.63 -16.36 -7.20
CA ILE A 163 -58.83 -15.03 -7.82
C ILE A 163 -58.04 -14.88 -9.15
N GLN A 164 -57.25 -15.88 -9.54
CA GLN A 164 -56.42 -15.84 -10.75
C GLN A 164 -57.11 -16.38 -12.01
N ARG A 165 -58.44 -16.53 -12.02
CA ARG A 165 -59.18 -17.08 -13.19
C ARG A 165 -59.60 -16.04 -14.23
N TYR A 166 -59.58 -14.74 -13.91
CA TYR A 166 -59.95 -13.67 -14.86
C TYR A 166 -58.90 -12.57 -14.88
N PRO A 167 -57.81 -12.72 -15.66
CA PRO A 167 -56.88 -11.64 -15.90
C PRO A 167 -57.62 -10.52 -16.66
N GLY A 168 -57.94 -9.42 -15.98
CA GLY A 168 -58.67 -8.29 -16.56
C GLY A 168 -59.99 -7.93 -15.86
N LEU A 169 -60.41 -8.68 -14.83
CA LEU A 169 -61.65 -8.33 -14.11
C LEU A 169 -61.51 -7.07 -13.25
N THR A 170 -60.31 -6.61 -12.88
CA THR A 170 -60.16 -5.28 -12.23
C THR A 170 -58.79 -4.57 -12.43
N PRO A 171 -58.35 -4.23 -13.65
CA PRO A 171 -57.54 -3.03 -13.84
C PRO A 171 -58.48 -1.90 -14.30
N GLY A 172 -59.08 -1.18 -13.35
CA GLY A 172 -59.97 -0.05 -13.65
C GLY A 172 -61.32 -0.03 -12.93
N LEU A 173 -61.62 -0.99 -12.04
CA LEU A 173 -62.72 -0.82 -11.10
C LEU A 173 -62.27 0.18 -10.02
N ALA A 174 -62.98 1.29 -9.86
CA ALA A 174 -62.73 2.23 -8.79
C ALA A 174 -62.99 1.54 -7.43
N PRO A 175 -62.21 1.83 -6.38
CA PRO A 175 -62.56 1.40 -5.04
C PRO A 175 -63.94 2.00 -4.71
N VAL A 176 -64.92 1.13 -4.47
CA VAL A 176 -66.26 1.53 -4.02
C VAL A 176 -66.16 1.69 -2.50
N ASP A 177 -66.34 2.92 -2.02
CA ASP A 177 -66.44 3.20 -0.59
C ASP A 177 -67.82 2.73 -0.10
N MET A 178 -67.86 2.12 1.09
CA MET A 178 -69.10 1.50 1.62
C MET A 178 -70.20 2.52 1.94
N ASP A 179 -69.88 3.81 1.96
CA ASP A 179 -70.78 4.90 2.32
C ASP A 179 -71.67 5.36 1.14
N ASP A 180 -71.38 4.98 -0.11
CA ASP A 180 -72.20 5.32 -1.30
C ASP A 180 -73.34 4.31 -1.57
N SER A 181 -73.61 3.40 -0.63
CA SER A 181 -74.59 2.31 -0.81
C SER A 181 -76.00 2.62 -0.29
N GLU A 182 -76.20 3.75 0.39
CA GLU A 182 -77.47 4.08 1.06
C GLU A 182 -77.95 5.49 0.72
N GLU A 183 -78.35 5.72 -0.53
CA GLU A 183 -79.31 6.78 -0.86
C GLU A 183 -80.43 6.15 -1.69
N GLU A 184 -81.48 5.75 -0.98
CA GLU A 184 -82.68 5.08 -1.48
C GLU A 184 -83.46 6.02 -2.39
N SER A 185 -83.53 5.66 -3.67
CA SER A 185 -84.37 6.29 -4.68
C SER A 185 -85.73 5.59 -4.77
N ASP A 186 -86.67 5.96 -3.89
CA ASP A 186 -88.10 6.23 -4.15
C ASP A 186 -88.87 6.52 -2.84
#